data_AF-A0A8C4X7K5-F1
#
_entry.id   AF-A0A8C4X7K5-F1
#
_cell.length_a   1.000
_cell.length_b   1.000
_cell.length_c   1.000
_cell.angle_alpha   90.00
_cell.angle_beta   90.00
_cell.angle_gamma   90.00
#
_symmetry.space_group_name_H-M   'P 1'
#
loop_
_entity.id
_entity.type
_entity.pdbx_description
1 polymer ?
#
loop_
_entity_poly.entity_id
_entity_poly.type
_entity_poly.pdbx_seq_one_letter_code
_entity_poly.pdbx_strand_id
1 'polypeptide(L)'
;LVSALNLHCGPPGMTMPTPAVRGWKSRNDLKAKSKADRVKVHPPVNPAEMVVLKERFTQYELIIRALGAEFKEEMLRQRYEDEVGYLAEEKARHEAEEHRMLKAWNDAENERLRKIRERRVKQEQEQEELKRLQTALALEKRMEVYIKEKELEILTLQEESKNFNTLDNLEQRIEDALDNPKNYNFALDKEGRIVKRTVQK
;
A
#
# COMPACT_ATOMS: atom_id res chain seq x y z
N LEU A 1 -10.36 18.98 10.90
CA LEU A 1 -9.57 17.83 11.38
C LEU A 1 -9.03 18.15 12.77
N VAL A 2 -9.91 17.99 13.76
CA VAL A 2 -9.60 18.11 15.18
C VAL A 2 -8.83 16.86 15.57
N SER A 3 -7.51 16.97 15.72
CA SER A 3 -6.73 15.92 16.37
C SER A 3 -6.83 16.14 17.88
N ALA A 4 -7.82 15.47 18.46
CA ALA A 4 -7.90 15.23 19.89
C ALA A 4 -6.61 14.52 20.33
N LEU A 5 -5.72 15.26 20.99
CA LEU A 5 -4.66 14.66 21.79
C LEU A 5 -5.33 14.00 22.99
N ASN A 6 -5.65 12.72 22.83
CA ASN A 6 -5.97 11.79 23.90
C ASN A 6 -4.83 11.83 24.94
N LEU A 7 -5.00 12.67 25.96
CA LEU A 7 -4.28 12.56 27.21
C LEU A 7 -4.72 11.25 27.85
N HIS A 8 -3.91 10.22 27.62
CA HIS A 8 -4.02 8.96 28.31
C HIS A 8 -3.86 9.23 29.80
N CYS A 9 -4.96 9.14 30.55
CA CYS A 9 -4.92 9.06 32.00
C CYS A 9 -4.19 7.76 32.36
N GLY A 10 -2.91 7.88 32.67
CA GLY A 10 -2.14 6.81 33.30
C GLY A 10 -2.74 6.40 34.65
N PRO A 11 -2.43 5.19 35.14
CA PRO A 11 -3.06 4.61 36.33
C PRO A 11 -2.88 5.49 37.57
N PRO A 12 -3.87 5.53 38.49
CA PRO A 12 -3.82 6.35 39.70
C PRO A 12 -2.77 5.78 40.64
N GLY A 13 -1.62 6.43 40.72
CA GLY A 13 -0.53 6.03 41.62
C GLY A 13 0.88 6.37 41.13
N MET A 14 1.04 6.68 39.85
CA MET A 14 2.34 7.08 39.29
C MET A 14 2.35 8.59 39.07
N THR A 15 2.70 9.35 40.11
CA THR A 15 3.05 10.77 39.95
C THR A 15 4.35 10.84 39.16
N MET A 16 4.25 10.99 37.84
CA MET A 16 5.38 11.36 37.02
C MET A 16 5.98 12.64 37.59
N PRO A 17 7.29 12.70 37.91
CA PRO A 17 7.90 13.94 38.37
C PRO A 17 7.74 14.96 37.24
N THR A 18 6.86 15.94 37.43
CA THR A 18 6.75 17.08 36.53
C THR A 18 8.15 17.69 36.40
N PRO A 19 8.71 17.83 35.20
CA PRO A 19 10.05 18.38 35.04
C PRO A 19 10.10 19.73 35.74
N ALA A 20 11.12 19.94 36.56
CA ALA A 20 11.26 21.17 37.33
C ALA A 20 11.22 22.36 36.36
N VAL A 21 10.15 23.16 36.44
CA VAL A 21 10.05 24.41 35.70
C VAL A 21 11.24 25.25 36.17
N ARG A 22 12.19 25.52 35.26
CA ARG A 22 13.43 26.22 35.59
C ARG A 22 13.10 27.51 36.35
N GLY A 23 13.63 27.66 37.56
CA GLY A 23 13.52 28.87 38.37
C GLY A 23 12.55 28.83 39.56
N TRP A 24 11.72 27.80 39.70
CA TRP A 24 10.85 27.62 40.88
C TRP A 24 11.29 26.43 41.72
N LYS A 25 11.14 26.52 43.05
CA LYS A 25 11.50 25.43 43.97
C LYS A 25 10.48 24.31 43.87
N SER A 26 10.98 23.07 43.78
CA SER A 26 10.18 21.86 43.88
C SER A 26 9.73 21.60 45.32
N ARG A 27 8.72 20.74 45.47
CA ARG A 27 8.19 20.33 46.78
C ARG A 27 9.25 19.64 47.66
N ASN A 28 10.23 18.98 47.06
CA ASN A 28 11.30 18.25 47.76
C ASN A 28 12.53 19.11 48.05
N ASP A 29 12.56 20.36 47.59
CA ASP A 29 13.70 21.25 47.79
C ASP A 29 13.71 21.80 49.21
N LEU A 30 14.90 21.83 49.82
CA LEU A 30 15.06 22.39 51.15
C LEU A 30 14.79 23.91 51.16
N LYS A 31 14.18 24.38 52.25
CA LYS A 31 13.98 25.81 52.50
C LYS A 31 15.35 26.48 52.64
N ALA A 32 15.51 27.68 52.07
CA ALA A 32 16.77 28.42 52.21
C ALA A 32 17.00 28.77 53.69
N LYS A 33 18.25 28.68 54.16
CA LYS A 33 18.62 28.97 55.56
C LYS A 33 18.11 30.36 56.02
N SER A 34 18.26 31.38 55.18
CA SER A 34 17.77 32.75 55.45
C SER A 34 16.24 32.90 55.50
N LYS A 35 15.49 31.89 55.04
CA LYS A 35 14.03 31.85 55.08
C LYS A 35 13.53 30.83 56.09
N ALA A 36 14.38 30.00 56.70
CA ALA A 36 14.01 28.92 57.63
C ALA A 36 13.10 29.48 58.73
N ASP A 37 13.59 30.49 59.44
CA ASP A 37 12.92 31.09 60.61
C ASP A 37 12.15 32.38 60.30
N ARG A 38 12.12 32.81 59.02
CA ARG A 38 11.41 34.03 58.62
C ARG A 38 9.90 33.80 58.68
N VAL A 39 9.25 34.44 59.65
CA VAL A 39 7.78 34.53 59.76
C VAL A 39 7.28 35.76 59.01
N LYS A 40 6.15 35.65 58.31
CA LYS A 40 5.51 36.79 57.63
C LYS A 40 4.81 37.66 58.68
N VAL A 41 5.29 38.89 58.85
CA VAL A 41 4.59 39.90 59.65
C VAL A 41 3.55 40.58 58.76
N HIS A 42 2.32 40.68 59.26
CA HIS A 42 1.25 41.38 58.55
C HIS A 42 1.42 42.89 58.68
N PRO A 43 1.20 43.68 57.60
CA PRO A 43 1.16 45.13 57.71
C PRO A 43 0.09 45.60 58.71
N PRO A 44 0.28 46.74 59.38
CA PRO A 44 -0.74 47.32 60.23
C PRO A 44 -1.96 47.72 59.39
N VAL A 45 -3.14 47.60 59.99
CA VAL A 45 -4.42 47.73 59.29
C VAL A 45 -5.25 48.85 59.91
N ASN A 46 -5.74 49.79 59.09
CA ASN A 46 -6.64 50.84 59.53
C ASN A 46 -8.09 50.30 59.62
N PRO A 47 -8.72 50.27 60.81
CA PRO A 47 -10.05 49.67 60.97
C PRO A 47 -11.15 50.39 60.18
N ALA A 48 -11.08 51.73 60.05
CA ALA A 48 -12.08 52.48 59.31
C ALA A 48 -12.05 52.16 57.80
N GLU A 49 -10.86 52.06 57.23
CA GLU A 49 -10.65 51.69 55.82
C GLU A 49 -11.09 50.25 55.55
N MET A 50 -10.81 49.32 56.45
CA MET A 50 -11.17 47.91 56.26
C MET A 50 -12.66 47.65 56.17
N VAL A 51 -13.48 48.39 56.91
CA VAL A 51 -14.94 48.23 56.83
C VAL A 51 -15.41 48.64 55.43
N VAL A 52 -14.97 49.81 54.96
CA VAL A 52 -15.30 50.31 53.62
C VAL A 52 -14.79 49.37 52.52
N LEU A 53 -13.56 48.86 52.64
CA LEU A 53 -13.00 47.94 51.66
C LEU A 53 -13.78 46.62 51.60
N LYS A 54 -14.14 46.05 52.76
CA LYS A 54 -14.95 44.83 52.81
C LYS A 54 -16.30 45.02 52.13
N GLU A 55 -17.00 46.09 52.46
CA GLU A 55 -18.31 46.40 51.85
C GLU A 55 -18.20 46.57 50.34
N ARG A 56 -17.26 47.40 49.86
CA ARG A 56 -17.06 47.60 48.41
C ARG A 56 -16.66 46.33 47.70
N PHE A 57 -15.81 45.51 48.30
CA PHE A 57 -15.41 44.24 47.73
C PHE A 57 -16.58 43.27 47.65
N THR A 58 -17.42 43.20 48.69
CA THR A 58 -18.64 42.37 48.64
C THR A 58 -19.61 42.84 47.56
N GLN A 59 -19.81 44.16 47.41
CA GLN A 59 -20.66 44.72 46.36
C GLN A 59 -20.10 44.42 44.96
N TYR A 60 -18.79 44.58 44.77
CA TYR A 60 -18.13 44.24 43.52
C TYR A 60 -18.26 42.75 43.18
N GLU A 61 -17.99 41.86 44.14
CA GLU A 61 -18.13 40.42 43.92
C GLU A 61 -19.56 40.03 43.57
N LEU A 62 -20.57 40.65 44.20
CA LEU A 62 -21.97 40.40 43.86
C LEU A 62 -22.27 40.79 42.42
N ILE A 63 -21.81 41.98 41.97
CA ILE A 63 -22.00 42.44 40.59
C ILE A 63 -21.31 41.50 39.61
N ILE A 64 -20.05 41.14 39.85
CA ILE A 64 -19.29 40.26 38.95
C ILE A 64 -19.89 38.86 38.90
N ARG A 65 -20.39 38.32 40.04
CA ARG A 65 -21.09 37.04 40.06
C ARG A 65 -22.39 37.08 39.28
N ALA A 66 -23.15 38.17 39.39
CA ALA A 66 -24.38 38.35 38.61
C ALA A 66 -24.05 38.38 37.11
N LEU A 67 -23.09 39.20 36.68
CA LEU A 67 -22.65 39.24 35.27
C LEU A 67 -22.15 37.89 34.77
N GLY A 68 -21.39 37.16 35.60
CA GLY A 68 -20.92 35.82 35.27
C GLY A 68 -22.05 34.80 35.12
N ALA A 69 -23.16 34.96 35.85
CA ALA A 69 -24.34 34.12 35.71
C ALA A 69 -25.06 34.39 34.38
N GLU A 70 -25.29 35.66 34.02
CA GLU A 70 -25.91 36.06 32.75
C GLU A 70 -25.15 35.49 31.55
N PHE A 71 -23.83 35.67 31.49
CA PHE A 71 -23.02 35.12 30.39
C PHE A 71 -23.04 33.60 30.35
N LYS A 72 -23.13 32.94 31.51
CA LYS A 72 -23.24 31.48 31.56
C LYS A 72 -24.57 31.01 30.98
N GLU A 73 -25.67 31.70 31.28
CA GLU A 73 -26.99 31.40 30.74
C GLU A 73 -27.04 31.62 29.22
N GLU A 74 -26.49 32.73 28.72
CA GLU A 74 -26.38 32.98 27.28
C GLU A 74 -25.61 31.88 26.55
N MET A 75 -24.46 31.48 27.10
CA MET A 75 -23.64 30.41 26.52
C MET A 75 -24.36 29.05 26.53
N LEU A 76 -25.10 28.74 27.59
CA LEU A 76 -25.88 27.51 27.66
C LEU A 76 -27.04 27.53 26.66
N ARG A 77 -27.69 28.67 26.50
CA ARG A 77 -28.76 28.85 25.51
C ARG A 77 -28.25 28.68 24.08
N GLN A 78 -27.12 29.29 23.74
CA GLN A 78 -26.50 29.11 22.43
C GLN A 78 -26.17 27.65 22.15
N ARG A 79 -25.54 26.94 23.11
CA ARG A 79 -25.27 25.50 22.96
C ARG A 79 -26.54 24.69 22.74
N TYR A 80 -27.60 24.98 23.49
CA TYR A 80 -28.87 24.30 23.31
C TYR A 80 -29.49 24.57 21.92
N GLU A 81 -29.43 25.82 21.45
CA GLU A 81 -29.91 26.19 20.10
C GLU A 81 -29.07 25.53 18.99
N ASP A 82 -27.76 25.34 19.20
CA ASP A 82 -26.90 24.64 18.26
C ASP A 82 -27.10 23.12 18.26
N GLU A 83 -27.34 22.52 19.42
CA GLU A 83 -27.49 21.06 19.57
C GLU A 83 -28.92 20.57 19.28
N VAL A 84 -29.93 21.30 19.75
CA VAL A 84 -31.34 20.89 19.81
C VAL A 84 -32.27 21.98 19.25
N GLY A 85 -31.72 23.10 18.77
CA GLY A 85 -32.55 24.15 18.20
C GLY A 85 -33.24 23.70 16.91
N TYR A 86 -34.40 24.27 16.64
CA TYR A 86 -35.19 24.01 15.44
C TYR A 86 -34.39 24.19 14.15
N LEU A 87 -33.53 25.22 14.09
CA LEU A 87 -32.66 25.47 12.94
C LEU A 87 -31.58 24.39 12.76
N ALA A 88 -31.09 23.79 13.85
CA ALA A 88 -30.13 22.69 13.78
C ALA A 88 -30.81 21.42 13.26
N GLU A 89 -32.01 21.11 13.74
CA GLU A 89 -32.78 19.97 13.25
C GLU A 89 -33.15 20.09 11.76
N GLU A 90 -33.64 21.25 11.32
CA GLU A 90 -33.98 21.47 9.92
C GLU A 90 -32.76 21.39 8.99
N LYS A 91 -31.60 21.94 9.42
CA LYS A 91 -30.34 21.78 8.68
C LYS A 91 -29.94 20.30 8.59
N ALA A 92 -30.00 19.56 9.69
CA ALA A 92 -29.67 18.15 9.71
C ALA A 92 -30.60 17.33 8.80
N ARG A 93 -31.90 17.67 8.73
CA ARG A 93 -32.84 17.05 7.78
C ARG A 93 -32.47 17.34 6.34
N HIS A 94 -32.19 18.60 6.01
CA HIS A 94 -31.78 19.01 4.68
C HIS A 94 -30.49 18.30 4.24
N GLU A 95 -29.47 18.28 5.09
CA GLU A 95 -28.21 17.57 4.82
C GLU A 95 -28.44 16.07 4.60
N ALA A 96 -29.33 15.45 5.39
CA ALA A 96 -29.67 14.04 5.21
C ALA A 96 -30.46 13.78 3.91
N GLU A 97 -31.27 14.72 3.45
CA GLU A 97 -31.96 14.65 2.16
C GLU A 97 -30.99 14.80 0.99
N GLU A 98 -30.11 15.80 1.02
CA GLU A 98 -29.06 15.99 0.02
C GLU A 98 -28.15 14.76 -0.07
N HIS A 99 -27.73 14.22 1.07
CA HIS A 99 -26.92 13.01 1.10
C HIS A 99 -27.65 11.81 0.46
N ARG A 100 -28.95 11.65 0.72
CA ARG A 100 -29.77 10.62 0.08
C ARG A 100 -29.84 10.81 -1.44
N MET A 101 -30.03 12.04 -1.91
CA MET A 101 -30.07 12.35 -3.34
C MET A 101 -28.73 12.07 -4.02
N LEU A 102 -27.62 12.49 -3.43
CA LEU A 102 -26.28 12.26 -3.96
C LEU A 102 -25.94 10.77 -4.01
N LYS A 103 -26.33 10.01 -2.99
CA LYS A 103 -26.14 8.56 -2.97
C LYS A 103 -26.92 7.87 -4.09
N ALA A 104 -28.19 8.24 -4.27
CA ALA A 104 -29.01 7.70 -5.36
C ALA A 104 -28.42 8.01 -6.74
N TRP A 105 -27.89 9.22 -6.92
CA TRP A 105 -27.19 9.59 -8.16
C TRP A 105 -25.90 8.78 -8.38
N ASN A 106 -25.12 8.56 -7.32
CA ASN A 106 -23.92 7.72 -7.38
C ASN A 106 -24.26 6.27 -7.76
N ASP A 107 -25.31 5.71 -7.17
CA ASP A 107 -25.77 4.36 -7.47
C ASP A 107 -26.21 4.23 -8.94
N ALA A 108 -26.91 5.24 -9.48
CA ALA A 108 -27.30 5.27 -10.88
C ALA A 108 -26.09 5.32 -11.83
N GLU A 109 -25.07 6.12 -11.50
CA GLU A 109 -23.85 6.21 -12.31
C GLU A 109 -23.01 4.92 -12.22
N ASN A 110 -22.93 4.31 -11.03
CA ASN A 110 -22.29 3.01 -10.85
C ASN A 110 -22.94 1.92 -11.70
N GLU A 111 -24.27 1.91 -11.79
CA GLU A 111 -25.01 0.97 -12.62
C GLU A 111 -24.76 1.22 -14.12
N ARG A 112 -24.67 2.49 -14.55
CA ARG A 112 -24.28 2.84 -15.93
C ARG A 112 -22.89 2.31 -16.26
N LEU A 113 -21.92 2.51 -15.37
CA LEU A 113 -20.53 2.06 -15.54
C LEU A 113 -20.40 0.54 -15.50
N ARG A 114 -21.19 -0.15 -14.66
CA ARG A 114 -21.25 -1.61 -14.61
C ARG A 114 -21.63 -2.18 -15.97
N LYS A 115 -22.69 -1.67 -16.60
CA LYS A 115 -23.13 -2.12 -17.94
C LYS A 115 -22.05 -1.92 -19.00
N ILE A 116 -21.30 -0.82 -18.94
CA ILE A 116 -20.17 -0.58 -19.85
C ILE A 116 -19.05 -1.60 -19.62
N ARG A 117 -18.72 -1.88 -18.35
CA ARG A 117 -17.70 -2.87 -17.97
C ARG A 117 -18.08 -4.27 -18.43
N GLU A 118 -19.32 -4.68 -18.25
CA GLU A 118 -19.82 -5.99 -18.70
C GLU A 118 -19.68 -6.15 -20.21
N ARG A 119 -20.04 -5.13 -20.99
CA ARG A 119 -19.86 -5.14 -22.45
C ARG A 119 -18.38 -5.29 -22.84
N ARG A 120 -17.49 -4.54 -22.18
CA ARG A 120 -16.05 -4.61 -22.44
C ARG A 120 -15.49 -6.00 -22.10
N VAL A 121 -15.83 -6.55 -20.94
CA VAL A 121 -15.38 -7.88 -20.51
C VAL A 121 -15.86 -8.96 -21.47
N LYS A 122 -17.11 -8.88 -21.95
CA LYS A 122 -17.61 -9.83 -22.96
C LYS A 122 -16.78 -9.78 -24.25
N GLN A 123 -16.47 -8.57 -24.72
CA GLN A 123 -15.63 -8.41 -25.92
C GLN A 123 -14.20 -8.92 -25.70
N GLU A 124 -13.61 -8.67 -24.53
CA GLU A 124 -12.30 -9.19 -24.15
C GLU A 124 -12.29 -10.73 -24.13
N GLN A 125 -13.33 -11.36 -23.58
CA GLN A 125 -13.50 -12.81 -23.56
C GLN A 125 -13.61 -13.40 -24.97
N GLU A 126 -14.45 -12.82 -25.84
CA GLU A 126 -14.57 -13.26 -27.24
C GLU A 126 -13.22 -13.16 -27.98
N GLN A 127 -12.46 -12.09 -27.75
CA GLN A 127 -11.12 -11.95 -28.34
C GLN A 127 -10.11 -12.94 -27.79
N GLU A 128 -10.16 -13.24 -26.49
CA GLU A 128 -9.31 -14.26 -25.88
C GLU A 128 -9.61 -15.65 -26.44
N GLU A 129 -10.87 -16.02 -26.61
CA GLU A 129 -11.28 -17.29 -27.21
C GLU A 129 -10.74 -17.43 -28.64
N LEU A 130 -10.88 -16.38 -29.46
CA LEU A 130 -10.32 -16.35 -30.81
C LEU A 130 -8.80 -16.53 -30.81
N LYS A 131 -8.09 -15.81 -29.92
CA LYS A 131 -6.63 -15.96 -29.77
C LYS A 131 -6.26 -17.38 -29.37
N ARG A 132 -6.97 -17.98 -28.40
CA ARG A 132 -6.73 -19.36 -27.95
C ARG A 132 -6.88 -20.35 -29.10
N LEU A 133 -7.96 -20.25 -29.87
CA LEU A 133 -8.18 -21.09 -31.05
C LEU A 133 -7.06 -20.92 -32.10
N GLN A 134 -6.66 -19.69 -32.40
CA GLN A 134 -5.56 -19.43 -33.33
C GLN A 134 -4.23 -20.01 -32.83
N THR A 135 -3.93 -19.87 -31.55
CA THR A 135 -2.70 -20.44 -30.97
C THR A 135 -2.71 -21.97 -30.99
N ALA A 136 -3.86 -22.60 -30.74
CA ALA A 136 -4.02 -24.04 -30.80
C ALA A 136 -3.80 -24.56 -32.23
N LEU A 137 -4.42 -23.92 -33.24
CA LEU A 137 -4.22 -24.26 -34.65
C LEU A 137 -2.76 -24.07 -35.11
N ALA A 138 -2.10 -23.00 -34.65
CA ALA A 138 -0.70 -22.76 -34.97
C ALA A 138 0.23 -23.81 -34.33
N LEU A 139 -0.09 -24.24 -33.10
CA LEU A 139 0.65 -25.29 -32.41
C LEU A 139 0.47 -26.64 -33.11
N GLU A 140 -0.77 -26.98 -33.50
CA GLU A 140 -1.08 -28.22 -34.22
C GLU A 140 -0.30 -28.31 -35.53
N LYS A 141 -0.30 -27.23 -36.35
CA LYS A 141 0.49 -27.17 -37.58
C LYS A 141 1.99 -27.34 -37.34
N ARG A 142 2.53 -26.72 -36.28
CA ARG A 142 3.95 -26.88 -35.93
C ARG A 142 4.26 -28.31 -35.52
N MET A 143 3.36 -28.95 -34.76
CA MET A 143 3.50 -30.34 -34.36
C MET A 143 3.45 -31.27 -35.56
N GLU A 144 2.54 -31.06 -36.51
CA GLU A 144 2.48 -31.84 -37.75
C GLU A 144 3.77 -31.77 -38.57
N VAL A 145 4.35 -30.56 -38.71
CA VAL A 145 5.63 -30.38 -39.40
C VAL A 145 6.75 -31.12 -38.66
N TYR A 146 6.80 -30.97 -37.33
CA TYR A 146 7.81 -31.63 -36.51
C TYR A 146 7.71 -33.17 -36.59
N ILE A 147 6.50 -33.73 -36.55
CA ILE A 147 6.29 -35.18 -36.69
C ILE A 147 6.81 -35.66 -38.05
N LYS A 148 6.48 -34.95 -39.14
CA LYS A 148 6.97 -35.31 -40.49
C LYS A 148 8.49 -35.25 -40.60
N GLU A 149 9.13 -34.23 -40.03
CA GLU A 149 10.59 -34.13 -39.99
C GLU A 149 11.21 -35.32 -39.24
N LYS A 150 10.62 -35.71 -38.11
CA LYS A 150 11.08 -36.87 -37.33
C LYS A 150 10.82 -38.21 -38.01
N GLU A 151 9.71 -38.35 -38.72
CA GLU A 151 9.45 -39.53 -39.55
C GLU A 151 10.51 -39.68 -40.64
N LEU A 152 10.87 -38.59 -41.33
CA LEU A 152 11.94 -38.61 -42.33
C LEU A 152 13.30 -38.98 -41.71
N GLU A 153 13.64 -38.40 -40.56
CA GLU A 153 14.87 -38.73 -39.83
C GLU A 153 14.94 -40.21 -39.44
N ILE A 154 13.82 -40.78 -38.97
CA ILE A 154 13.72 -42.21 -38.65
C ILE A 154 13.93 -43.06 -39.91
N LEU A 155 13.32 -42.69 -41.04
CA LEU A 155 13.48 -43.43 -42.30
C LEU A 155 14.93 -43.40 -42.79
N THR A 156 15.59 -42.23 -42.74
CA THR A 156 17.02 -42.13 -43.11
C THR A 156 17.89 -42.97 -42.20
N LEU A 157 17.63 -42.97 -40.89
CA LEU A 157 18.36 -43.81 -39.93
C LEU A 157 18.11 -45.30 -40.16
N GLN A 158 16.90 -45.70 -40.56
CA GLN A 158 16.61 -47.08 -40.94
C GLN A 158 17.40 -47.51 -42.17
N GLU A 159 17.53 -46.65 -43.19
CA GLU A 159 18.35 -46.93 -44.37
C GLU A 159 19.84 -47.00 -44.04
N GLU A 160 20.36 -46.05 -43.26
CA GLU A 160 21.75 -46.04 -42.81
C GLU A 160 22.07 -47.23 -41.91
N SER A 161 21.12 -47.69 -41.10
CA SER A 161 21.33 -48.84 -40.20
C SER A 161 21.64 -50.14 -40.92
N LYS A 162 21.15 -50.30 -42.16
CA LYS A 162 21.46 -51.47 -43.00
C LYS A 162 22.95 -51.53 -43.36
N ASN A 163 23.65 -50.40 -43.31
CA ASN A 163 25.08 -50.31 -43.58
C ASN A 163 25.95 -50.55 -42.34
N PHE A 164 25.37 -50.79 -41.15
CA PHE A 164 26.14 -51.08 -39.94
C PHE A 164 26.81 -52.45 -39.99
N ASN A 165 27.95 -52.57 -39.31
CA ASN A 165 28.69 -53.81 -39.21
C ASN A 165 28.00 -54.74 -38.20
N THR A 166 27.48 -55.86 -38.67
CA THR A 166 26.95 -56.96 -37.84
C THR A 166 28.01 -58.04 -37.64
N LEU A 167 27.80 -58.96 -36.69
CA LEU A 167 28.72 -60.07 -36.43
C LEU A 167 28.94 -60.94 -37.68
N ASP A 168 27.90 -61.09 -38.50
CA ASP A 168 27.95 -61.92 -39.72
C ASP A 168 28.69 -61.26 -40.90
N ASN A 169 28.74 -59.92 -40.96
CA ASN A 169 29.38 -59.16 -42.04
C ASN A 169 30.74 -58.58 -41.62
N LEU A 170 31.30 -59.02 -40.50
CA LEU A 170 32.45 -58.37 -39.89
C LEU A 170 33.75 -58.60 -40.68
N GLU A 171 34.04 -59.86 -41.03
CA GLU A 171 35.28 -60.23 -41.73
C GLU A 171 35.34 -59.61 -43.14
N GLN A 172 34.23 -59.64 -43.88
CA GLN A 172 34.13 -59.05 -45.21
C GLN A 172 34.35 -57.53 -45.18
N ARG A 173 33.77 -56.82 -44.20
CA ARG A 173 33.96 -55.36 -44.05
C ARG A 173 35.38 -54.96 -43.66
N ILE A 174 36.10 -55.83 -42.93
CA ILE A 174 37.50 -55.60 -42.56
C ILE A 174 38.39 -55.66 -43.81
N GLU A 175 38.22 -56.67 -44.66
CA GLU A 175 38.98 -56.82 -45.90
C GLU A 175 38.71 -55.65 -46.86
N ASP A 176 37.44 -55.32 -47.11
CA ASP A 176 37.03 -54.19 -47.96
C ASP A 176 37.63 -52.84 -47.50
N ALA A 177 37.79 -52.66 -46.19
CA ALA A 177 38.36 -51.44 -45.62
C ALA A 177 39.89 -51.37 -45.77
N LEU A 178 40.59 -52.51 -45.74
CA LEU A 178 42.02 -52.59 -46.01
C LEU A 178 42.32 -52.35 -47.50
N ASP A 179 41.47 -52.88 -48.38
CA ASP A 179 41.61 -52.75 -49.84
C ASP A 179 41.29 -51.34 -50.36
N ASN A 180 40.42 -50.59 -49.66
CA ASN A 180 39.98 -49.26 -50.08
C ASN A 180 40.21 -48.17 -49.02
N PRO A 181 41.44 -47.65 -48.88
CA PRO A 181 41.74 -46.57 -47.94
C PRO A 181 41.05 -45.26 -48.36
N LYS A 182 40.15 -44.74 -47.51
CA LYS A 182 39.47 -43.45 -47.73
C LYS A 182 40.28 -42.28 -47.18
N ASN A 183 40.58 -41.30 -48.03
CA ASN A 183 41.28 -40.07 -47.66
C ASN A 183 40.28 -38.90 -47.49
N TYR A 184 40.20 -38.34 -46.28
CA TYR A 184 39.34 -37.20 -45.96
C TYR A 184 40.05 -35.83 -46.08
N ASN A 185 41.31 -35.79 -46.51
CA ASN A 185 42.07 -34.54 -46.63
C ASN A 185 41.56 -33.71 -47.82
N PHE A 186 41.08 -32.49 -47.53
CA PHE A 186 40.74 -31.48 -48.54
C PHE A 186 41.29 -30.11 -48.12
N ALA A 187 41.59 -29.27 -49.10
CA ALA A 187 41.99 -27.87 -48.88
C ALA A 187 40.84 -26.93 -49.21
N LEU A 188 40.87 -25.74 -48.62
CA LEU A 188 39.92 -24.66 -48.88
C LEU A 188 40.68 -23.45 -49.44
N ASP A 189 40.21 -22.93 -50.57
CA ASP A 189 40.74 -21.71 -51.16
C ASP A 189 40.21 -20.47 -50.40
N LYS A 190 40.80 -19.29 -50.68
CA LYS A 190 40.35 -18.01 -50.07
C LYS A 190 38.91 -17.65 -50.45
N GLU A 191 38.42 -18.20 -51.56
CA GLU A 191 37.04 -18.08 -52.04
C GLU A 191 36.09 -19.15 -51.46
N GLY A 192 36.58 -20.00 -50.55
CA GLY A 192 35.78 -21.05 -49.90
C GLY A 192 35.51 -22.28 -50.77
N ARG A 193 36.24 -22.45 -51.88
CA ARG A 193 36.11 -23.62 -52.77
C ARG A 193 36.88 -24.81 -52.20
N ILE A 194 36.28 -26.00 -52.26
CA ILE A 194 36.88 -27.24 -51.78
C ILE A 194 37.74 -27.85 -52.89
N VAL A 195 39.06 -27.94 -52.64
CA VAL A 195 40.02 -28.61 -53.54
C VAL A 195 40.40 -29.95 -52.92
N LYS A 196 39.96 -31.04 -53.53
CA LYS A 196 40.30 -32.41 -53.12
C LYS A 196 41.46 -32.93 -53.96
N ARG A 197 42.47 -33.51 -53.32
CA ARG A 197 43.55 -34.21 -54.02
C ARG A 197 43.10 -35.65 -54.26
N THR A 198 42.65 -35.95 -55.47
CA THR A 198 42.38 -37.34 -55.89
C THR A 198 43.71 -38.03 -56.11
N VAL A 199 44.16 -38.83 -55.15
CA VAL A 199 45.32 -39.71 -55.32
C VAL A 199 44.82 -40.92 -56.10
N GLN A 200 45.28 -41.09 -57.35
CA GLN A 200 44.99 -42.31 -58.12
C GLN A 200 45.92 -43.44 -57.64
N LYS A 201 45.31 -44.61 -57.41
CA LYS A 201 45.83 -45.93 -57.01
C LYS A 201 47.32 -46.03 -56.69
#